data_AF-A0A7S3U7J4-F1
#
_entry.id   AF-A0A7S3U7J4-F1
#
_cell.length_a   1.000
_cell.length_b   1.000
_cell.length_c   1.000
_cell.angle_alpha   90.00
_cell.angle_beta   90.00
_cell.angle_gamma   90.00
#
_symmetry.space_group_name_H-M   'P 1'
#
loop_
_entity.id
_entity.type
_entity.pdbx_description
1 polymer ?
#
loop_
_entity_poly.entity_id
_entity_poly.type
_entity_poly.pdbx_seq_one_letter_code
_entity_poly.pdbx_strand_id
1 'polypeptide(L)'
;MIPEIMDGKNIADFIDPEIEAKLDELEREEEERAQLAALEAEADPMEDDAAEAHAQVAKLASAIRKKKGVIKETARRDRAANHPTLPRNVKARSKSTGGMVAHLSSIGIETEAKAMSNLRSKAKARSPAADEEERGRSTKRRPMADAMDVE
;
A
#
# COMPACT_ATOMS: atom_id res chain seq x y z
N MET A 1 17.92 60.64 -31.27
CA MET A 1 16.56 60.45 -30.72
C MET A 1 16.75 59.78 -29.37
N ILE A 2 16.19 60.33 -28.29
CA ILE A 2 16.32 59.77 -26.94
C ILE A 2 15.13 58.83 -26.71
N PRO A 3 15.34 57.58 -26.27
CA PRO A 3 14.25 56.66 -25.94
C PRO A 3 13.52 57.11 -24.68
N GLU A 4 12.19 56.93 -24.65
CA GLU A 4 11.33 57.34 -23.52
C GLU A 4 10.95 56.16 -22.62
N ILE A 5 10.85 54.95 -23.18
CA ILE A 5 10.45 53.73 -22.47
C ILE A 5 11.42 52.60 -22.80
N MET A 6 11.86 51.88 -21.76
CA MET A 6 12.66 50.66 -21.87
C MET A 6 12.12 49.61 -20.89
N ASP A 7 11.86 48.39 -21.35
CA ASP A 7 11.33 47.27 -20.54
C ASP A 7 10.11 47.61 -19.67
N GLY A 8 9.23 48.46 -20.21
CA GLY A 8 8.02 48.90 -19.50
C GLY A 8 8.25 49.92 -18.39
N LYS A 9 9.47 50.43 -18.24
CA LYS A 9 9.84 51.50 -17.30
C LYS A 9 10.17 52.80 -18.07
N ASN A 10 9.86 53.94 -17.46
CA ASN A 10 10.20 55.25 -18.02
C ASN A 10 11.68 55.53 -17.76
N ILE A 11 12.42 55.96 -18.79
CA ILE A 11 13.85 56.26 -18.67
C ILE A 11 14.10 57.52 -17.85
N ALA A 12 13.19 58.51 -17.90
CA ALA A 12 13.33 59.78 -17.19
C ALA A 12 13.43 59.62 -15.66
N ASP A 13 12.83 58.57 -15.10
CA ASP A 13 12.87 58.26 -13.67
C ASP A 13 14.26 57.75 -13.21
N PHE A 14 15.12 57.35 -14.15
CA PHE A 14 16.46 56.80 -13.91
C PHE A 14 17.59 57.72 -14.42
N ILE A 15 17.31 59.00 -14.70
CA ILE A 15 18.34 59.99 -15.09
C ILE A 15 18.74 60.81 -13.86
N ASP A 16 19.86 60.45 -13.23
CA ASP A 16 20.43 61.13 -12.05
C ASP A 16 21.96 61.24 -12.21
N PRO A 17 22.58 62.43 -11.98
CA PRO A 17 24.05 62.57 -12.01
C PRO A 17 24.80 61.67 -11.01
N GLU A 18 24.14 61.17 -9.96
CA GLU A 18 24.74 60.30 -8.94
C GLU A 18 24.39 58.81 -9.13
N ILE A 19 23.78 58.42 -10.27
CA ILE A 19 23.31 57.05 -10.48
C ILE A 19 24.43 56.00 -10.43
N GLU A 20 25.63 56.35 -10.90
CA GLU A 20 26.80 55.45 -10.87
C GLU A 20 27.20 55.14 -9.43
N ALA A 21 27.22 56.13 -8.54
CA ALA A 21 27.56 55.92 -7.13
C ALA A 21 26.52 55.07 -6.39
N LYS A 22 25.23 55.24 -6.70
CA LYS A 22 24.13 54.43 -6.15
C LYS A 22 24.17 52.99 -6.69
N LEU A 23 24.58 52.80 -7.94
CA LEU A 23 24.79 51.47 -8.53
C LEU A 23 25.94 50.75 -7.83
N ASP A 24 27.09 51.40 -7.65
CA ASP A 24 28.26 50.81 -6.98
C ASP A 24 27.95 50.38 -5.53
N GLU A 25 27.13 51.14 -4.80
CA GLU A 25 26.69 50.78 -3.44
C GLU A 25 25.76 49.55 -3.45
N LEU A 26 24.83 49.50 -4.40
CA LEU A 26 23.92 48.35 -4.57
C LEU A 26 24.65 47.08 -5.00
N GLU A 27 25.61 47.17 -5.91
CA GLU A 27 26.41 46.02 -6.34
C GLU A 27 27.19 45.40 -5.16
N ARG A 28 27.78 46.24 -4.28
CA ARG A 28 28.46 45.75 -3.08
C ARG A 28 27.50 45.05 -2.10
N GLU A 29 26.32 45.61 -1.87
CA GLU A 29 25.31 44.98 -1.01
C GLU A 29 24.83 43.63 -1.59
N GLU A 30 24.62 43.55 -2.91
CA GLU A 30 24.26 42.31 -3.57
C GLU A 30 25.38 41.28 -3.53
N GLU A 31 26.65 41.68 -3.69
CA GLU A 31 27.80 40.79 -3.54
C GLU A 31 27.88 40.21 -2.13
N GLU A 32 27.69 41.02 -1.08
CA GLU A 32 27.66 40.54 0.30
C GLU A 32 26.51 39.55 0.54
N ARG A 33 25.32 39.84 0.02
CA ARG A 33 24.17 38.93 0.09
C ARG A 33 24.42 37.64 -0.68
N ALA A 34 25.04 37.71 -1.86
CA ALA A 34 25.37 36.54 -2.66
C ALA A 34 26.41 35.66 -1.96
N GLN A 35 27.42 36.26 -1.32
CA GLN A 35 28.41 35.54 -0.52
C GLN A 35 27.76 34.86 0.69
N LEU A 36 26.87 35.54 1.41
CA LEU A 36 26.13 34.95 2.53
C LEU A 36 25.21 33.81 2.08
N ALA A 37 24.50 33.97 0.96
CA ALA A 37 23.65 32.93 0.40
C ALA A 37 24.47 31.72 -0.10
N ALA A 38 25.66 31.96 -0.67
CA ALA A 38 26.57 30.89 -1.08
C ALA A 38 27.11 30.13 0.15
N LEU A 39 27.47 30.85 1.21
CA LEU A 39 27.89 30.26 2.48
C LEU A 39 26.75 29.47 3.14
N GLU A 40 25.51 29.95 3.11
CA GLU A 40 24.34 29.22 3.62
C GLU A 40 24.05 27.95 2.82
N ALA A 41 24.19 28.01 1.49
CA ALA A 41 24.05 26.86 0.61
C ALA A 41 25.18 25.81 0.77
N GLU A 42 26.39 26.25 1.12
CA GLU A 42 27.54 25.37 1.38
C GLU A 42 27.56 24.86 2.84
N ALA A 43 26.99 25.62 3.77
CA ALA A 43 26.89 25.30 5.20
C ALA A 43 25.72 24.39 5.56
N ASP A 44 25.35 23.45 4.67
CA ASP A 44 24.54 22.28 5.03
C ASP A 44 25.36 20.99 5.31
N PRO A 45 26.45 21.00 6.13
CA PRO A 45 27.08 19.77 6.60
C PRO A 45 26.30 19.13 7.77
N MET A 46 25.15 19.69 8.17
CA MET A 46 24.21 19.03 9.09
C MET A 46 23.28 18.04 8.37
N GLU A 47 23.29 18.03 7.03
CA GLU A 47 22.43 17.14 6.25
C GLU A 47 22.94 15.70 6.16
N ASP A 48 24.22 15.34 6.37
CA ASP A 48 24.69 13.99 6.04
C ASP A 48 24.03 12.86 6.89
N ASP A 49 23.96 13.02 8.22
CA ASP A 49 23.27 12.05 9.10
C ASP A 49 21.74 12.09 8.91
N ALA A 50 21.18 13.27 8.65
CA ALA A 50 19.76 13.45 8.41
C ALA A 50 19.36 12.86 7.04
N ALA A 51 20.17 13.06 6.01
CA ALA A 51 19.97 12.61 4.64
C ALA A 51 20.07 11.09 4.55
N GLU A 52 20.98 10.45 5.28
CA GLU A 52 21.00 9.00 5.36
C GLU A 52 19.72 8.47 6.05
N ALA A 53 19.31 9.07 7.17
CA ALA A 53 18.08 8.71 7.86
C ALA A 53 16.84 8.91 6.96
N HIS A 54 16.77 10.04 6.24
CA HIS A 54 15.72 10.35 5.28
C HIS A 54 15.72 9.36 4.11
N ALA A 55 16.88 8.97 3.60
CA ALA A 55 17.00 7.97 2.55
C ALA A 55 16.52 6.58 3.02
N GLN A 56 16.86 6.18 4.25
CA GLN A 56 16.36 4.94 4.85
C GLN A 56 14.83 4.98 5.03
N VAL A 57 14.28 6.08 5.55
CA VAL A 57 12.83 6.29 5.70
C VAL A 57 12.13 6.26 4.34
N ALA A 58 12.69 6.89 3.31
CA ALA A 58 12.14 6.89 1.96
C ALA A 58 12.12 5.48 1.35
N LYS A 59 13.22 4.72 1.52
CA LYS A 59 13.31 3.31 1.10
C LYS A 59 12.24 2.46 1.79
N LEU A 60 12.11 2.56 3.11
CA LEU A 60 11.08 1.84 3.88
C LEU A 60 9.67 2.24 3.47
N ALA A 61 9.40 3.54 3.29
CA ALA A 61 8.10 4.04 2.82
C ALA A 61 7.74 3.47 1.45
N SER A 62 8.71 3.39 0.51
CA SER A 62 8.51 2.78 -0.80
C SER A 62 8.15 1.29 -0.69
N ALA A 63 8.81 0.54 0.20
CA ALA A 63 8.55 -0.87 0.45
C ALA A 63 7.13 -1.07 1.02
N ILE A 64 6.71 -0.22 1.96
CA ILE A 64 5.36 -0.25 2.54
C ILE A 64 4.30 0.01 1.47
N ARG A 65 4.50 1.03 0.61
CA ARG A 65 3.55 1.35 -0.48
C ARG A 65 3.42 0.17 -1.46
N LYS A 66 4.55 -0.44 -1.86
CA LYS A 66 4.56 -1.63 -2.72
C LYS A 66 3.78 -2.79 -2.08
N LYS A 67 4.07 -3.14 -0.82
CA LYS A 67 3.38 -4.22 -0.10
C LYS A 67 1.87 -3.94 0.05
N LYS A 68 1.49 -2.69 0.35
CA LYS A 68 0.07 -2.26 0.39
C LYS A 68 -0.61 -2.41 -0.97
N GLY A 69 0.08 -2.07 -2.06
CA GLY A 69 -0.40 -2.26 -3.43
C GLY A 69 -0.72 -3.72 -3.73
N VAL A 70 0.25 -4.61 -3.49
CA VAL A 70 0.09 -6.06 -3.67
C VAL A 70 -1.12 -6.59 -2.88
N ILE A 71 -1.26 -6.24 -1.59
CA ILE A 71 -2.38 -6.68 -0.75
C ILE A 71 -3.74 -6.20 -1.30
N LYS A 72 -3.81 -4.95 -1.77
CA LYS A 72 -5.05 -4.40 -2.35
C LYS A 72 -5.41 -5.15 -3.63
N GLU A 73 -4.44 -5.41 -4.49
CA GLU A 73 -4.70 -6.13 -5.74
C GLU A 73 -5.08 -7.59 -5.51
N THR A 74 -4.39 -8.31 -4.61
CA THR A 74 -4.75 -9.70 -4.28
C THR A 74 -6.17 -9.76 -3.70
N ALA A 75 -6.52 -8.85 -2.79
CA ALA A 75 -7.86 -8.76 -2.24
C ALA A 75 -8.92 -8.39 -3.29
N ARG A 76 -8.57 -7.53 -4.26
CA ARG A 76 -9.45 -7.22 -5.40
C ARG A 76 -9.64 -8.44 -6.28
N ARG A 77 -8.58 -9.16 -6.63
CA ARG A 77 -8.64 -10.41 -7.42
C ARG A 77 -9.49 -11.47 -6.73
N ASP A 78 -9.31 -11.67 -5.42
CA ASP A 78 -10.07 -12.65 -4.63
C ASP A 78 -11.58 -12.32 -4.56
N ARG A 79 -11.94 -11.04 -4.58
CA ARG A 79 -13.35 -10.56 -4.55
C ARG A 79 -13.97 -10.40 -5.94
N ALA A 80 -13.18 -10.20 -6.98
CA ALA A 80 -13.66 -9.96 -8.34
C ALA A 80 -14.17 -11.23 -9.04
N ALA A 81 -14.11 -12.38 -8.38
CA ALA A 81 -14.66 -13.61 -8.94
C ALA A 81 -16.20 -13.60 -8.90
N ASN A 82 -16.83 -13.97 -10.00
CA ASN A 82 -18.30 -14.08 -10.13
C ASN A 82 -18.91 -15.29 -9.40
N HIS A 83 -18.14 -15.96 -8.52
CA HIS A 83 -18.58 -17.11 -7.74
C HIS A 83 -18.62 -16.78 -6.23
N PRO A 84 -19.50 -17.42 -5.45
CA PRO A 84 -19.59 -17.16 -4.01
C PRO A 84 -18.27 -17.48 -3.29
N THR A 85 -17.92 -16.68 -2.29
CA THR A 85 -16.70 -16.88 -1.50
C THR A 85 -16.85 -18.09 -0.59
N LEU A 86 -16.01 -19.12 -0.78
CA LEU A 86 -16.00 -20.29 0.12
C LEU A 86 -15.64 -19.88 1.56
N PRO A 87 -16.34 -20.42 2.57
CA PRO A 87 -16.06 -20.11 3.97
C PRO A 87 -14.70 -20.69 4.41
N ARG A 88 -14.08 -20.05 5.41
CA ARG A 88 -12.69 -20.30 5.79
C ARG A 88 -12.44 -21.71 6.35
N ASN A 89 -13.44 -22.32 7.00
CA ASN A 89 -13.40 -23.70 7.48
C ASN A 89 -13.27 -24.73 6.34
N VAL A 90 -13.93 -24.49 5.21
CA VAL A 90 -13.84 -25.35 4.01
C VAL A 90 -12.51 -25.11 3.31
N LYS A 91 -12.12 -23.85 3.09
CA LYS A 91 -10.81 -23.49 2.49
C LYS A 91 -9.62 -23.97 3.32
N ALA A 92 -9.75 -24.10 4.65
CA ALA A 92 -8.67 -24.59 5.50
C ALA A 92 -8.30 -26.05 5.20
N ARG A 93 -9.24 -26.86 4.68
CA ARG A 93 -8.98 -28.27 4.34
C ARG A 93 -8.03 -28.45 3.16
N SER A 94 -7.97 -27.48 2.25
CA SER A 94 -7.07 -27.51 1.08
C SER A 94 -5.74 -26.80 1.32
N LYS A 95 -5.57 -26.11 2.46
CA LYS A 95 -4.32 -25.39 2.78
C LYS A 95 -3.30 -26.34 3.39
N SER A 96 -2.08 -26.32 2.85
CA SER A 96 -0.93 -27.03 3.43
C SER A 96 -0.39 -26.31 4.67
N THR A 97 0.13 -27.08 5.62
CA THR A 97 0.85 -26.55 6.79
C THR A 97 2.12 -25.80 6.41
N GLY A 98 2.76 -26.15 5.28
CA GLY A 98 3.97 -25.47 4.80
C GLY A 98 3.75 -23.99 4.46
N GLY A 99 2.60 -23.64 3.87
CA GLY A 99 2.26 -22.24 3.59
C GLY A 99 2.01 -21.42 4.86
N MET A 100 1.52 -22.06 5.92
CA MET A 100 1.36 -21.43 7.24
C MET A 100 2.73 -21.15 7.88
N VAL A 101 3.63 -22.13 7.85
CA VAL A 101 5.01 -22.00 8.37
C VAL A 101 5.75 -20.86 7.66
N ALA A 102 5.71 -20.82 6.33
CA ALA A 102 6.34 -19.76 5.55
C ALA A 102 5.79 -18.36 5.89
N HIS A 103 4.48 -18.24 6.07
CA HIS A 103 3.85 -16.98 6.45
C HIS A 103 4.26 -16.53 7.85
N LEU A 104 4.27 -17.44 8.84
CA LEU A 104 4.68 -17.13 10.20
C LEU A 104 6.17 -16.76 10.29
N SER A 105 7.02 -17.47 9.57
CA SER A 105 8.44 -17.13 9.42
C SER A 105 8.64 -15.74 8.79
N SER A 106 7.83 -15.37 7.79
CA SER A 106 7.90 -14.04 7.17
C SER A 106 7.52 -12.88 8.12
N ILE A 107 6.83 -13.18 9.22
CA ILE A 107 6.45 -12.23 10.27
C ILE A 107 7.48 -12.26 11.44
N GLY A 108 8.48 -13.14 11.38
CA GLY A 108 9.51 -13.29 12.40
C GLY A 108 9.14 -14.28 13.51
N ILE A 109 8.12 -15.11 13.31
CA ILE A 109 7.75 -16.16 14.26
C ILE A 109 8.49 -17.44 13.88
N GLU A 110 9.37 -17.89 14.76
CA GLU A 110 10.04 -19.18 14.61
C GLU A 110 9.02 -20.31 14.69
N THR A 111 8.97 -21.14 13.64
CA THR A 111 8.05 -22.26 13.57
C THR A 111 8.81 -23.53 13.20
N GLU A 112 8.90 -24.47 14.14
CA GLU A 112 9.37 -25.81 13.83
C GLU A 112 8.28 -26.58 13.10
N ALA A 113 8.51 -26.89 11.82
CA ALA A 113 7.58 -27.67 11.00
C ALA A 113 7.23 -29.04 11.62
N LYS A 114 8.13 -29.58 12.46
CA LYS A 114 7.93 -30.84 13.20
C LYS A 114 6.90 -30.71 14.33
N ALA A 115 6.88 -29.58 15.06
CA ALA A 115 5.91 -29.34 16.14
C ALA A 115 4.47 -29.19 15.61
N MET A 116 4.31 -28.69 14.39
CA MET A 116 3.00 -28.50 13.73
C MET A 116 2.43 -29.76 13.06
N SER A 117 3.18 -30.88 13.04
CA SER A 117 2.71 -32.17 12.51
C SER A 117 1.48 -32.74 13.25
N ASN A 118 1.32 -32.34 14.53
CA ASN A 118 0.20 -32.70 15.39
C ASN A 118 -1.15 -32.07 14.97
N LEU A 119 -1.15 -31.05 14.10
CA LEU A 119 -2.40 -30.52 13.54
C LEU A 119 -3.04 -31.48 12.53
N ARG A 120 -2.25 -32.32 11.86
CA ARG A 120 -2.75 -33.26 10.84
C ARG A 120 -3.33 -34.53 11.47
N SER A 121 -2.82 -34.97 12.61
CA SER A 121 -3.25 -36.18 13.31
C SER A 121 -4.59 -36.02 14.02
N LYS A 122 -4.96 -34.81 14.49
CA LYS A 122 -6.26 -34.58 15.15
C LYS A 122 -7.47 -34.64 14.21
N ALA A 123 -7.25 -34.58 12.89
CA ALA A 123 -8.33 -34.67 11.89
C ALA A 123 -8.84 -36.10 11.66
N LYS A 124 -8.10 -37.14 12.07
CA LYS A 124 -8.46 -38.56 11.81
C LYS A 124 -9.29 -39.21 12.92
N ALA A 125 -9.54 -38.52 14.04
CA ALA A 125 -10.19 -39.09 15.23
C ALA A 125 -11.70 -38.77 15.36
N ARG A 126 -12.39 -38.38 14.29
CA ARG A 126 -13.86 -38.23 14.27
C ARG A 126 -14.48 -39.11 13.19
N SER A 127 -14.41 -40.43 13.38
CA SER A 127 -15.43 -41.32 12.86
C SER A 127 -16.70 -41.10 13.70
N PRO A 128 -17.86 -40.73 13.11
CA PRO A 128 -19.11 -40.79 13.85
C PRO A 128 -19.37 -42.27 14.16
N ALA A 129 -19.43 -42.59 15.46
CA ALA A 129 -20.00 -43.85 15.89
C ALA A 129 -21.43 -43.94 15.31
N ALA A 130 -21.78 -45.12 14.83
CA ALA A 130 -23.10 -45.43 14.33
C ALA A 130 -24.12 -45.27 15.47
N ASP A 131 -24.85 -44.15 15.50
CA ASP A 131 -26.14 -44.09 16.16
C ASP A 131 -27.19 -44.50 15.14
N GLU A 132 -27.50 -45.80 15.15
CA GLU A 132 -28.74 -46.35 14.62
C GLU A 132 -29.91 -45.83 15.47
N GLU A 133 -30.38 -44.62 15.19
CA GLU A 133 -31.69 -44.14 15.67
C GLU A 133 -32.62 -43.91 14.47
N GLU A 134 -33.30 -44.98 14.13
CA GLU A 134 -34.71 -45.07 13.71
C GLU A 134 -35.36 -43.75 13.23
N ARG A 135 -34.94 -43.22 12.07
CA ARG A 135 -35.73 -42.20 11.36
C ARG A 135 -36.91 -42.85 10.64
N GLY A 136 -38.04 -42.86 11.35
CA GLY A 136 -39.35 -43.32 10.90
C GLY A 136 -39.69 -42.90 9.46
N ARG A 137 -39.95 -43.91 8.63
CA ARG A 137 -40.41 -43.79 7.25
C ARG A 137 -41.92 -43.52 7.22
N SER A 138 -42.34 -42.25 7.20
CA SER A 138 -43.72 -41.90 6.83
C SER A 138 -43.79 -41.60 5.33
N THR A 139 -44.06 -42.63 4.52
CA THR A 139 -44.45 -42.46 3.12
C THR A 139 -45.97 -42.48 3.02
N LYS A 140 -46.63 -41.34 3.27
CA LYS A 140 -48.01 -41.11 2.82
C LYS A 140 -47.97 -40.60 1.38
N ARG A 141 -47.93 -41.53 0.43
CA ARG A 141 -48.23 -41.27 -0.99
C ARG A 141 -49.70 -40.86 -1.08
N ARG A 142 -49.99 -39.63 -1.49
CA ARG A 142 -51.33 -39.23 -1.96
C ARG A 142 -51.46 -39.71 -3.42
N PRO A 143 -52.50 -40.47 -3.82
CA PRO A 143 -52.72 -40.76 -5.23
C PRO A 143 -53.19 -39.49 -5.95
N MET A 144 -52.51 -39.14 -7.04
CA MET A 144 -52.93 -38.08 -7.96
C MET A 144 -54.18 -38.54 -8.70
N ALA A 145 -55.24 -37.75 -8.62
CA ALA A 145 -56.48 -37.98 -9.36
C ALA A 145 -56.29 -37.58 -10.83
N ASP A 146 -56.54 -38.57 -11.69
CA ASP A 146 -57.16 -38.55 -13.01
C ASP A 146 -56.96 -37.33 -13.93
N ALA A 147 -56.27 -37.58 -15.04
CA ALA A 147 -56.26 -36.72 -16.21
C ALA A 147 -57.62 -36.81 -16.92
N MET A 148 -58.29 -35.68 -17.13
CA MET A 148 -59.47 -35.63 -17.99
C MET A 148 -59.04 -35.55 -19.46
N ASP A 149 -59.44 -36.56 -20.22
CA ASP A 149 -59.57 -36.50 -21.68
C ASP A 149 -60.69 -35.52 -22.05
N VAL A 150 -60.42 -34.63 -23.02
CA VAL A 150 -61.45 -33.98 -23.84
C VAL A 150 -60.93 -33.93 -25.28
N GLU A 151 -61.74 -34.48 -26.18
CA GLU A 151 -61.60 -34.48 -27.65
C GLU A 151 -61.52 -33.07 -28.27
#